data_AF-A0A853AUG1-F1
#
_entry.id   AF-A0A853AUG1-F1
#
_cell.length_a   1.000
_cell.length_b   1.000
_cell.length_c   1.000
_cell.angle_alpha   90.00
_cell.angle_beta   90.00
_cell.angle_gamma   90.00
#
_symmetry.space_group_name_H-M   'P 1'
#
loop_
_entity.id
_entity.type
_entity.pdbx_description
1 polymer ?
#
loop_
_entity_poly.entity_id
_entity_poly.type
_entity_poly.pdbx_seq_one_letter_code
_entity_poly.pdbx_strand_id
1 'polypeptide(L)'
;MTDRLQVDVAALARGGTNLDQWSTMARQLAEHMRSVTAAYRHAGGTGEMGEQFDTNYRPGAEKAMEFLSLLEEAVGGCSDSTLRAARNFSDTAEEADGAVPKD
;
A
#
# COMPACT_ATOMS: atom_id res chain seq x y z
N MET A 1 16.23 -12.69 -35.76
CA MET A 1 16.68 -12.00 -34.53
C MET A 1 15.45 -11.95 -33.63
N THR A 2 15.33 -12.87 -32.68
CA THR A 2 14.21 -12.89 -31.74
C THR A 2 14.52 -11.85 -30.68
N ASP A 3 13.80 -10.75 -30.69
CA ASP A 3 13.94 -9.66 -29.72
C ASP A 3 13.47 -10.20 -28.36
N ARG A 4 14.42 -10.68 -27.55
CA ARG A 4 14.14 -11.20 -26.21
C ARG A 4 13.94 -9.98 -25.31
N LEU A 5 12.71 -9.81 -24.82
CA LEU A 5 12.38 -8.80 -23.83
C LEU A 5 13.23 -9.05 -22.56
N GLN A 6 14.30 -8.26 -22.36
CA GLN A 6 15.10 -8.32 -21.14
C GLN A 6 14.39 -7.54 -20.04
N VAL A 7 13.68 -8.25 -19.17
CA VAL A 7 13.07 -7.69 -17.97
C VAL A 7 13.92 -8.05 -16.76
N ASP A 8 14.34 -7.05 -15.98
CA ASP A 8 15.00 -7.29 -14.69
C ASP A 8 13.95 -7.68 -13.64
N VAL A 9 13.62 -8.97 -13.63
CA VAL A 9 12.66 -9.58 -12.70
C VAL A 9 13.08 -9.35 -11.25
N ALA A 10 14.39 -9.37 -10.96
CA ALA A 10 14.90 -9.15 -9.61
C ALA A 10 14.68 -7.71 -9.14
N ALA A 11 14.87 -6.71 -10.03
CA ALA A 11 14.54 -5.32 -9.73
C ALA A 11 13.03 -5.12 -9.52
N LEU A 12 12.19 -5.76 -10.34
CA LEU A 12 10.73 -5.74 -10.21
C LEU A 12 10.28 -6.35 -8.86
N ALA A 13 10.82 -7.52 -8.51
CA ALA A 13 10.52 -8.16 -7.22
C ALA A 13 10.93 -7.28 -6.04
N ARG A 14 12.14 -6.70 -6.06
CA ARG A 14 12.61 -5.75 -5.03
C ARG A 14 11.70 -4.53 -4.92
N GLY A 15 11.29 -3.96 -6.06
CA GLY A 15 10.34 -2.85 -6.10
C GLY A 15 9.01 -3.21 -5.47
N GLY A 16 8.46 -4.38 -5.81
CA GLY A 16 7.22 -4.90 -5.21
C GLY A 16 7.31 -5.10 -3.70
N THR A 17 8.41 -5.68 -3.20
CA THR A 17 8.65 -5.85 -1.75
C THR A 17 8.77 -4.52 -1.03
N ASN A 18 9.46 -3.54 -1.62
CA ASN A 18 9.55 -2.20 -1.03
C ASN A 18 8.17 -1.54 -0.93
N LEU A 19 7.36 -1.63 -1.99
CA LEU A 19 5.98 -1.13 -1.97
C LEU A 19 5.13 -1.84 -0.91
N ASP A 20 5.32 -3.14 -0.70
CA ASP A 20 4.61 -3.91 0.33
C ASP A 20 4.96 -3.42 1.75
N GLN A 21 6.24 -3.16 2.00
CA GLN A 21 6.70 -2.58 3.27
C GLN A 21 6.08 -1.20 3.52
N TRP A 22 5.99 -0.36 2.48
CA TRP A 22 5.38 0.96 2.58
C TRP A 22 3.86 0.86 2.83
N SER A 23 3.16 -0.07 2.16
CA SER A 23 1.75 -0.35 2.42
C SER A 23 1.54 -0.81 3.87
N THR A 24 2.38 -1.70 4.36
CA THR A 24 2.34 -2.18 5.74
C THR A 24 2.54 -1.05 6.76
N MET A 25 3.50 -0.15 6.50
CA MET A 25 3.73 1.01 7.35
C MET A 25 2.54 1.99 7.33
N ALA A 26 1.95 2.24 6.16
CA ALA A 26 0.75 3.07 6.03
C ALA A 26 -0.43 2.48 6.82
N ARG A 27 -0.63 1.16 6.76
CA ARG A 27 -1.65 0.45 7.55
C ARG A 27 -1.42 0.59 9.05
N GLN A 28 -0.19 0.38 9.51
CA GLN A 28 0.17 0.54 10.93
C GLN A 28 -0.09 1.96 11.43
N LEU A 29 0.24 2.97 10.62
CA LEU A 29 -0.05 4.37 10.95
C LEU A 29 -1.57 4.62 11.01
N ALA A 30 -2.33 4.10 10.04
CA ALA A 30 -3.78 4.19 10.01
C ALA A 30 -4.42 3.55 11.25
N GLU A 31 -4.01 2.33 11.61
CA GLU A 31 -4.49 1.62 12.80
C GLU A 31 -4.16 2.38 14.08
N HIS A 32 -2.95 2.92 14.20
CA HIS A 32 -2.56 3.74 15.33
C HIS A 32 -3.43 5.00 15.45
N MET A 33 -3.64 5.71 14.33
CA MET A 33 -4.50 6.89 14.31
C MET A 33 -5.97 6.57 14.62
N ARG A 34 -6.51 5.43 14.15
CA ARG A 34 -7.86 4.96 14.54
C ARG A 34 -7.94 4.74 16.05
N SER A 35 -6.95 4.05 16.62
CA SER A 35 -6.89 3.75 18.04
C SER A 35 -6.84 5.02 18.90
N VAL A 36 -5.95 5.96 18.54
CA VAL A 36 -5.84 7.26 19.22
C VAL A 36 -7.14 8.04 19.11
N THR A 37 -7.71 8.16 17.91
CA THR A 37 -8.96 8.91 17.68
C THR A 37 -10.13 8.31 18.46
N ALA A 38 -10.22 6.97 18.51
CA ALA A 38 -11.25 6.28 19.29
C ALA A 38 -11.08 6.48 20.80
N ALA A 39 -9.84 6.40 21.31
CA ALA A 39 -9.53 6.61 22.72
C ALA A 39 -9.88 8.04 23.18
N TYR A 40 -9.66 9.03 22.31
CA TYR A 40 -9.90 10.45 22.57
C TYR A 40 -11.24 10.97 22.02
N ARG A 41 -12.22 10.09 21.74
CA ARG A 41 -13.54 10.48 21.17
C ARG A 41 -14.32 11.52 21.96
N HIS A 42 -13.96 11.74 23.22
CA HIS A 42 -14.58 12.69 24.15
C HIS A 42 -13.56 13.74 24.67
N ALA A 43 -12.43 13.92 23.97
CA ALA A 43 -11.37 14.83 24.41
C ALA A 43 -11.83 16.30 24.51
N GLY A 44 -12.87 16.69 23.77
CA GLY A 44 -13.49 18.01 23.88
C GLY A 44 -14.33 18.23 25.15
N GLY A 45 -14.59 17.17 25.93
CA GLY A 45 -15.48 17.25 27.08
C GLY A 45 -16.95 17.49 26.69
N THR A 46 -17.73 18.10 27.57
CA THR A 46 -19.15 18.41 27.36
C THR A 46 -19.38 19.91 27.27
N GLY A 47 -20.49 20.33 26.65
CA GLY A 47 -20.85 21.75 26.50
C GLY A 47 -20.15 22.41 25.32
N GLU A 48 -20.05 23.73 25.34
CA GLU A 48 -19.59 24.55 24.21
C GLU A 48 -18.18 24.18 23.72
N MET A 49 -17.27 23.81 24.63
CA MET A 49 -15.93 23.30 24.29
C MET A 49 -15.98 21.97 23.51
N GLY A 50 -16.90 21.07 23.88
CA GLY A 50 -17.11 19.80 23.18
C GLY A 50 -17.69 20.04 21.78
N GLU A 51 -18.67 20.93 21.66
CA GLU A 51 -19.26 21.31 20.37
C GLU A 51 -18.23 21.95 19.44
N GLN A 52 -17.36 22.84 19.95
CA GLN A 52 -16.29 23.45 19.16
C GLN A 52 -15.22 22.43 18.74
N PHE A 53 -14.87 21.48 19.60
CA PHE A 53 -13.95 20.41 19.26
C PHE A 53 -14.53 19.51 18.16
N ASP A 54 -15.80 19.13 18.29
CA ASP A 54 -16.50 18.29 17.32
C ASP A 54 -16.71 19.00 15.99
N THR A 55 -16.89 20.31 16.00
CA THR A 55 -17.07 21.10 14.77
C THR A 55 -15.75 21.35 14.05
N ASN A 56 -14.67 21.67 14.77
CA ASN A 56 -13.45 22.17 14.15
C ASN A 56 -12.36 21.10 13.99
N TYR A 57 -12.31 20.12 14.89
CA TYR A 57 -11.20 19.16 14.97
C TYR A 57 -11.57 17.79 14.41
N ARG A 58 -12.77 17.29 14.75
CA ARG A 58 -13.26 15.96 14.35
C ARG A 58 -13.30 15.77 12.82
N PRO A 59 -13.73 16.75 11.99
CA PRO A 59 -13.74 16.57 10.53
C PRO A 59 -12.33 16.41 9.95
N GLY A 60 -11.34 17.11 10.51
CA GLY A 60 -9.94 16.97 10.10
C GLY A 60 -9.38 15.58 10.41
N ALA A 61 -9.69 15.04 11.60
CA ALA A 61 -9.33 13.68 11.98
C ALA A 61 -9.97 12.63 11.07
N GLU A 62 -11.27 12.78 10.75
CA GLU A 62 -11.97 11.89 9.81
C GLU A 62 -11.37 11.93 8.41
N LYS A 63 -11.03 13.13 7.89
CA LYS A 63 -10.38 13.28 6.59
C LYS A 63 -8.97 12.70 6.55
N ALA A 64 -8.20 12.83 7.63
CA ALA A 64 -6.90 12.17 7.74
C ALA A 64 -7.06 10.64 7.71
N MET A 65 -8.09 10.10 8.36
CA MET A 65 -8.39 8.67 8.33
C MET A 65 -8.81 8.16 6.95
N GLU A 66 -9.60 8.93 6.22
CA GLU A 66 -9.97 8.65 4.82
C GLU A 66 -8.73 8.61 3.93
N PHE A 67 -7.86 9.62 4.04
CA PHE A 67 -6.60 9.69 3.32
C PHE A 67 -5.70 8.47 3.58
N LEU A 68 -5.53 8.08 4.85
CA LEU A 68 -4.70 6.93 5.20
C LEU A 68 -5.25 5.62 4.66
N SER A 69 -6.58 5.48 4.59
CA SER A 69 -7.21 4.30 4.00
C SER A 69 -7.01 4.24 2.49
N LEU A 70 -7.12 5.37 1.79
CA LEU A 70 -6.83 5.48 0.35
C LEU A 70 -5.35 5.22 0.04
N LEU A 71 -4.44 5.69 0.89
CA LEU A 71 -3.01 5.46 0.75
C LEU A 71 -2.67 3.97 0.89
N GLU A 72 -3.27 3.29 1.87
CA GLU A 72 -3.12 1.84 2.05
C GLU A 72 -3.55 1.08 0.78
N GLU A 73 -4.74 1.39 0.25
CA GLU A 73 -5.30 0.75 -0.93
C GLU A 73 -4.44 0.98 -2.18
N ALA A 74 -4.03 2.23 -2.43
CA ALA A 74 -3.26 2.59 -3.62
C ALA A 74 -1.85 1.95 -3.60
N VAL A 75 -1.16 2.01 -2.45
CA VAL A 75 0.20 1.45 -2.32
C VAL A 75 0.15 -0.08 -2.30
N GLY A 76 -0.83 -0.67 -1.62
CA GLY A 76 -1.04 -2.12 -1.59
C GLY A 76 -1.35 -2.69 -2.98
N GLY A 77 -2.25 -2.05 -3.73
CA GLY A 77 -2.58 -2.46 -5.09
C GLY A 77 -1.40 -2.36 -6.06
N CYS A 78 -0.57 -1.32 -5.92
CA CYS A 78 0.65 -1.15 -6.71
C CYS A 78 1.69 -2.23 -6.38
N SER A 79 1.87 -2.58 -5.10
CA SER A 79 2.75 -3.66 -4.68
C SER A 79 2.34 -5.00 -5.27
N ASP A 80 1.07 -5.39 -5.12
CA ASP A 80 0.55 -6.65 -5.62
C ASP A 80 0.66 -6.75 -7.14
N SER A 81 0.30 -5.68 -7.86
CA SER A 81 0.46 -5.63 -9.33
C SER A 81 1.93 -5.78 -9.76
N THR A 82 2.86 -5.14 -9.04
CA THR A 82 4.30 -5.21 -9.31
C THR A 82 4.85 -6.60 -9.05
N LEU A 83 4.45 -7.25 -7.95
CA LEU A 83 4.83 -8.61 -7.62
C LEU A 83 4.26 -9.64 -8.60
N ARG A 84 2.99 -9.47 -9.02
CA ARG A 84 2.39 -10.32 -10.07
C ARG A 84 3.12 -10.16 -11.40
N ALA A 85 3.44 -8.94 -11.80
CA ALA A 85 4.22 -8.71 -13.03
C ALA A 85 5.59 -9.40 -12.95
N ALA A 86 6.30 -9.28 -11.82
CA ALA A 86 7.57 -9.96 -11.61
C ALA A 86 7.45 -11.49 -11.78
N ARG A 87 6.42 -12.10 -11.17
CA ARG A 87 6.15 -13.54 -11.31
C ARG A 87 5.87 -13.93 -12.75
N ASN A 88 4.96 -13.24 -13.42
CA ASN A 88 4.60 -13.54 -14.81
C ASN A 88 5.82 -13.47 -15.75
N PHE A 89 6.71 -12.49 -15.57
CA PHE A 89 7.95 -12.41 -16.34
C PHE A 89 8.93 -13.52 -16.01
N SER A 90 9.02 -13.95 -14.75
CA SER A 90 9.82 -15.11 -14.35
C SER A 90 9.32 -16.39 -15.02
N ASP A 91 8.03 -16.67 -14.92
CA ASP A 91 7.41 -17.88 -15.48
C ASP A 91 7.57 -17.91 -17.00
N THR A 92 7.37 -16.77 -17.67
CA THR A 92 7.56 -16.64 -19.13
C THR A 92 9.03 -16.87 -19.52
N ALA A 93 9.99 -16.40 -18.73
CA ALA A 93 11.41 -16.62 -18.99
C ALA A 93 11.79 -18.10 -18.84
N GLU A 94 11.28 -18.78 -17.81
CA GLU A 94 11.49 -20.21 -17.60
C GLU A 94 10.89 -21.06 -18.73
N GLU A 95 9.66 -20.75 -19.15
CA GLU A 95 9.01 -21.41 -20.30
C GLU A 95 9.81 -21.20 -21.59
N ALA A 96 10.29 -19.96 -21.83
CA ALA A 96 11.06 -19.62 -23.00
C ALA A 96 12.45 -20.28 -23.03
N ASP A 97 13.09 -20.53 -21.89
CA ASP A 97 14.35 -21.26 -21.79
C ASP A 97 14.15 -22.78 -21.86
N GLY A 98 13.04 -23.31 -21.34
CA GLY A 98 12.68 -24.73 -21.45
C GLY A 98 12.27 -25.17 -22.86
N ALA A 99 11.76 -24.24 -23.68
CA ALA A 99 11.35 -24.49 -25.06
C ALA A 99 12.52 -24.49 -26.07
N VAL A 100 13.73 -24.08 -25.68
CA VAL A 100 14.92 -24.13 -26.55
C VAL A 100 15.51 -25.55 -26.49
N PRO A 101 15.67 -26.25 -27.63
CA PRO A 101 16.36 -27.54 -27.65
C PRO A 101 17.79 -27.35 -27.14
N LYS A 102 18.21 -28.19 -26.18
CA LYS A 102 19.61 -28.25 -25.76
C LYS A 102 20.39 -29.06 -26.80
N ASP A 103 21.23 -28.37 -27.57
CA ASP A 103 22.27 -29.00 -28.38
C ASP A 103 23.35 -29.64 -27.48
#